data_AF-A0A3N5GTN1-F1
#
_entry.id   AF-A0A3N5GTN1-F1
#
_cell.length_a   1.000
_cell.length_b   1.000
_cell.length_c   1.000
_cell.angle_alpha   90.00
_cell.angle_beta   90.00
_cell.angle_gamma   90.00
#
_symmetry.space_group_name_H-M   'P 1'
#
loop_
_entity.id
_entity.type
_entity.pdbx_description
1 polymer ?
#
loop_
_entity_poly.entity_id
_entity_poly.type
_entity_poly.pdbx_seq_one_letter_code
_entity_poly.pdbx_strand_id
1 'polypeptide(L)'
;MSTILSDELLSELMALGQVDALVGLPTLNHADSVGPVVRAVHVAFNRELARERTALVNVDGGSTDGTPDIVRDASIVDRETLVASQSLRTRHRISGPYHGVPGKAAALRTFFAAADLLQARAVVVLDPEIASVTPESVVALARPALRGEADFVS
;
A
#
# COMPACT_ATOMS: atom_id res chain seq x y z
N MET A 1 -17.64 18.89 -5.37
CA MET A 1 -17.26 17.83 -4.42
C MET A 1 -15.75 17.76 -4.40
N SER A 2 -15.11 18.04 -3.28
CA SER A 2 -13.66 17.82 -3.15
C SER A 2 -13.43 16.31 -3.12
N THR A 3 -12.81 15.78 -4.17
CA THR A 3 -12.37 14.38 -4.21
C THR A 3 -11.25 14.20 -3.19
N ILE A 4 -11.38 13.21 -2.31
CA ILE A 4 -10.37 12.85 -1.29
C ILE A 4 -9.08 12.36 -1.96
N LEU A 5 -9.20 11.80 -3.17
CA LEU A 5 -8.11 11.35 -4.00
C LEU A 5 -7.68 12.48 -4.95
N SER A 6 -6.38 12.75 -5.04
CA SER A 6 -5.85 13.63 -6.09
C SER A 6 -6.05 13.00 -7.46
N ASP A 7 -6.12 13.80 -8.52
CA ASP A 7 -6.33 13.31 -9.89
C ASP A 7 -5.23 12.33 -10.32
N GLU A 8 -3.99 12.56 -9.87
CA GLU A 8 -2.86 11.67 -10.11
C GLU A 8 -3.04 10.31 -9.42
N LEU A 9 -3.36 10.31 -8.12
CA LEU A 9 -3.67 9.09 -7.36
C LEU A 9 -4.87 8.34 -7.97
N LEU A 10 -5.91 9.07 -8.36
CA LEU A 10 -7.09 8.49 -9.02
C LEU A 10 -6.72 7.80 -10.34
N SER A 11 -5.94 8.48 -11.20
CA SER A 11 -5.50 7.93 -12.48
C SER A 11 -4.69 6.64 -12.30
N GLU A 12 -3.77 6.62 -11.34
CA GLU A 12 -2.96 5.44 -11.08
C GLU A 12 -3.78 4.28 -10.46
N LEU A 13 -4.74 4.58 -9.57
CA LEU A 13 -5.67 3.57 -9.02
C LEU A 13 -6.53 2.96 -10.12
N MET A 14 -7.05 3.79 -11.04
CA MET A 14 -7.82 3.28 -12.18
C MET A 14 -6.98 2.37 -13.10
N ALA A 15 -5.70 2.70 -13.30
CA ALA A 15 -4.79 1.84 -14.07
C ALA A 15 -4.53 0.50 -13.37
N LEU A 16 -4.48 0.48 -12.03
CA LEU A 16 -4.32 -0.73 -11.21
C LEU A 16 -5.50 -1.70 -11.35
N GLY A 17 -6.72 -1.16 -11.41
CA GLY A 17 -7.94 -1.95 -11.40
C GLY A 17 -8.10 -2.75 -10.10
N GLN A 18 -8.95 -3.78 -10.13
CA GLN A 18 -9.34 -4.44 -8.88
C GLN A 18 -8.18 -5.11 -8.12
N VAL A 19 -8.20 -5.06 -6.79
CA VAL A 19 -7.22 -5.76 -5.94
C VAL A 19 -7.93 -6.61 -4.90
N ASP A 20 -7.26 -7.65 -4.41
CA ASP A 20 -7.75 -8.50 -3.33
C ASP A 20 -7.34 -7.92 -1.96
N ALA A 21 -6.11 -7.44 -1.82
CA ALA A 21 -5.60 -6.83 -0.59
C ALA A 21 -4.87 -5.51 -0.85
N LEU A 22 -5.20 -4.50 -0.05
CA LEU A 22 -4.50 -3.22 -0.01
C LEU A 22 -3.77 -3.07 1.32
N VAL A 23 -2.50 -2.72 1.27
CA VAL A 23 -1.73 -2.28 2.44
C VAL A 23 -1.58 -0.76 2.38
N GLY A 24 -2.07 -0.07 3.40
CA GLY A 24 -1.94 1.38 3.57
C GLY A 24 -0.81 1.72 4.53
N LEU A 25 0.06 2.64 4.13
CA LEU A 25 1.19 3.11 4.94
C LEU A 25 1.11 4.65 5.08
N PRO A 26 0.78 5.20 6.26
CA PRO A 26 0.76 6.63 6.49
C PRO A 26 2.15 7.11 6.92
N THR A 27 2.84 7.91 6.10
CA THR A 27 4.21 8.36 6.39
C THR A 27 4.34 9.87 6.63
N LEU A 28 5.24 10.27 7.51
CA LEU A 28 5.71 11.64 7.70
C LEU A 28 7.09 11.60 8.39
N ASN A 29 8.15 11.83 7.64
CA ASN A 29 9.54 11.77 8.11
C ASN A 29 9.93 10.46 8.81
N HIS A 30 9.72 9.33 8.12
CA HIS A 30 10.03 7.98 8.60
C HIS A 30 11.17 7.32 7.81
N ALA A 31 12.14 8.07 7.28
CA ALA A 31 13.21 7.51 6.45
C ALA A 31 13.97 6.38 7.15
N ASP A 32 14.18 6.50 8.46
CA ASP A 32 14.94 5.53 9.26
C ASP A 32 14.15 4.24 9.56
N SER A 33 12.81 4.26 9.51
CA SER A 33 11.97 3.13 9.96
C SER A 33 11.15 2.48 8.84
N VAL A 34 10.84 3.20 7.77
CA VAL A 34 9.89 2.75 6.74
C VAL A 34 10.45 1.60 5.88
N GLY A 35 11.77 1.55 5.70
CA GLY A 35 12.44 0.57 4.83
C GLY A 35 12.15 -0.88 5.22
N PRO A 36 12.42 -1.31 6.48
CA PRO A 36 12.05 -2.62 6.98
C PRO A 36 10.57 -2.98 6.78
N VAL A 37 9.65 -2.03 7.07
CA VAL A 37 8.20 -2.25 6.95
C VAL A 37 7.81 -2.54 5.49
N VAL A 38 8.29 -1.72 4.55
CA VAL A 38 8.01 -1.91 3.12
C VAL A 38 8.58 -3.24 2.62
N ARG A 39 9.79 -3.63 3.08
CA ARG A 39 10.35 -4.95 2.74
C ARG A 39 9.49 -6.09 3.25
N ALA A 40 9.00 -6.02 4.49
CA ALA A 40 8.14 -7.05 5.06
C ALA A 40 6.85 -7.22 4.24
N VAL A 41 6.23 -6.12 3.83
CA VAL A 41 5.05 -6.11 2.95
C VAL A 41 5.34 -6.79 1.60
N HIS A 42 6.46 -6.46 0.95
CA HIS A 42 6.83 -7.09 -0.33
C HIS A 42 7.09 -8.58 -0.21
N VAL A 43 7.73 -9.03 0.87
CA VAL A 43 7.94 -10.46 1.11
C VAL A 43 6.59 -11.17 1.30
N ALA A 44 5.66 -10.59 2.06
CA ALA A 44 4.31 -11.13 2.23
C ALA A 44 3.57 -11.21 0.88
N PHE A 45 3.65 -10.16 0.07
CA PHE A 45 3.04 -10.11 -1.27
C PHE A 45 3.57 -11.19 -2.20
N ASN A 46 4.88 -11.43 -2.21
CA ASN A 46 5.49 -12.37 -3.16
C ASN A 46 5.49 -13.83 -2.69
N ARG A 47 5.33 -14.09 -1.38
CA ARG A 47 5.35 -15.46 -0.86
C ARG A 47 3.96 -15.94 -0.48
N GLU A 48 3.34 -15.28 0.49
CA GLU A 48 2.18 -15.81 1.20
C GLU A 48 0.85 -15.30 0.62
N LEU A 49 0.89 -14.13 -0.03
CA LEU A 49 -0.22 -13.52 -0.76
C LEU A 49 0.01 -13.54 -2.29
N ALA A 50 0.91 -14.39 -2.79
CA ALA A 50 1.30 -14.44 -4.21
C ALA A 50 0.14 -14.73 -5.17
N ARG A 51 -0.95 -15.31 -4.68
CA ARG A 51 -2.17 -15.60 -5.45
C ARG A 51 -3.17 -14.44 -5.46
N GLU A 52 -3.04 -13.51 -4.53
CA GLU A 52 -3.90 -12.35 -4.38
C GLU A 52 -3.36 -11.19 -5.24
N ARG A 53 -4.24 -10.36 -5.78
CA ARG A 53 -3.86 -9.07 -6.35
C ARG A 53 -3.60 -8.11 -5.20
N THR A 54 -2.36 -7.68 -5.02
CA THR A 54 -1.96 -6.86 -3.88
C THR A 54 -1.53 -5.46 -4.30
N ALA A 55 -1.78 -4.48 -3.43
CA ALA A 55 -1.36 -3.10 -3.60
C ALA A 55 -0.77 -2.54 -2.31
N LEU A 56 0.29 -1.75 -2.42
CA LEU A 56 0.81 -0.92 -1.34
C LEU A 56 0.55 0.54 -1.70
N VAL A 57 -0.23 1.23 -0.87
CA VAL A 57 -0.54 2.66 -1.02
C VAL A 57 0.13 3.42 0.12
N ASN A 58 1.04 4.32 -0.25
CA ASN A 58 1.67 5.22 0.71
C ASN A 58 0.97 6.58 0.67
N VAL A 59 0.51 7.06 1.83
CA VAL A 59 0.02 8.43 1.98
C VAL A 59 1.06 9.20 2.79
N ASP A 60 1.84 10.00 2.09
CA ASP A 60 2.89 10.81 2.68
C ASP A 60 2.38 12.20 3.07
N GLY A 61 2.68 12.62 4.30
CA GLY A 61 2.27 13.89 4.89
C GLY A 61 3.15 15.09 4.54
N GLY A 62 4.03 14.98 3.53
CA GLY A 62 4.97 16.03 3.16
C GLY A 62 6.36 15.82 3.78
N SER A 63 6.85 14.58 3.77
CA SER A 63 8.17 14.22 4.25
C SER A 63 9.28 14.92 3.47
N THR A 64 10.31 15.38 4.18
CA THR A 64 11.48 16.07 3.59
C THR A 64 12.79 15.33 3.82
N ASP A 65 12.73 14.14 4.42
CA ASP A 65 13.86 13.32 4.86
C ASP A 65 14.21 12.18 3.89
N GLY A 66 13.56 12.12 2.72
CA GLY A 66 13.74 11.05 1.75
C GLY A 66 12.82 9.83 1.96
N THR A 67 11.89 9.87 2.92
CA THR A 67 10.87 8.81 3.10
C THR A 67 10.18 8.39 1.79
N PRO A 68 9.70 9.31 0.92
CA PRO A 68 9.02 8.91 -0.32
C PRO A 68 9.94 8.14 -1.28
N ASP A 69 11.22 8.51 -1.34
CA ASP A 69 12.21 7.82 -2.18
C ASP A 69 12.48 6.40 -1.66
N ILE A 70 12.55 6.20 -0.34
CA ILE A 70 12.77 4.87 0.24
C ILE A 70 11.58 3.95 -0.04
N VAL A 71 10.35 4.45 0.12
CA VAL A 71 9.14 3.69 -0.22
C VAL A 71 9.14 3.33 -1.70
N ARG A 72 9.53 4.28 -2.56
CA ARG A 72 9.64 4.09 -4.02
C ARG A 72 10.75 3.08 -4.38
N ASP A 73 11.91 3.12 -3.74
CA ASP A 73 13.04 2.29 -4.15
C ASP A 73 12.91 0.86 -3.60
N ALA A 74 12.35 0.70 -2.39
CA ALA A 74 12.12 -0.61 -1.78
C ALA A 74 11.10 -1.48 -2.55
N SER A 75 10.31 -0.90 -3.45
CA SER A 75 9.40 -1.66 -4.33
C SER A 75 10.02 -2.10 -5.67
N ILE A 76 11.30 -1.78 -5.94
CA ILE A 76 12.00 -2.09 -7.21
C ILE A 76 12.69 -3.48 -7.16
N VAL A 77 12.68 -4.17 -6.02
CA VAL A 77 13.59 -5.33 -5.78
C VAL A 77 13.19 -6.65 -6.48
N ASP A 78 11.98 -6.81 -7.03
CA ASP A 78 11.64 -8.02 -7.83
C ASP A 78 11.67 -7.75 -9.33
N ARG A 79 12.88 -7.57 -9.85
CA ARG A 79 13.20 -7.26 -11.24
C ARG A 79 13.55 -8.50 -12.08
N GLU A 80 12.90 -9.63 -11.82
CA GLU A 80 13.05 -10.87 -12.60
C GLU A 80 11.76 -11.35 -13.29
N THR A 81 10.72 -10.50 -13.38
CA THR A 81 9.52 -10.87 -14.15
C THR A 81 9.09 -9.74 -15.08
N LEU A 82 9.61 -9.84 -16.31
CA LEU A 82 9.12 -9.34 -17.59
C LEU A 82 9.22 -7.84 -17.88
N VAL A 83 10.14 -7.52 -18.78
CA VAL A 83 10.06 -6.33 -19.65
C VAL A 83 9.34 -6.73 -20.94
N ALA A 84 8.29 -5.95 -21.23
CA ALA A 84 7.64 -5.71 -22.52
C ALA A 84 6.66 -6.76 -23.08
N SER A 85 5.43 -6.26 -23.25
CA SER A 85 4.43 -6.63 -24.25
C SER A 85 3.58 -7.87 -23.95
N GLN A 86 2.26 -7.62 -23.95
CA GLN A 86 1.16 -8.59 -23.98
C GLN A 86 0.91 -9.38 -22.69
N SER A 87 -0.25 -9.09 -22.07
CA SER A 87 -0.90 -9.88 -21.01
C SER A 87 0.00 -10.17 -19.80
N LEU A 88 -0.31 -9.58 -18.63
CA LEU A 88 -0.02 -10.06 -17.26
C LEU A 88 0.03 -8.86 -16.29
N ARG A 89 -0.96 -8.84 -15.39
CA ARG A 89 -1.05 -8.18 -14.08
C ARG A 89 -0.02 -7.07 -13.83
N THR A 90 -0.43 -5.87 -14.18
CA THR A 90 0.26 -4.65 -13.84
C THR A 90 0.22 -4.40 -12.32
N ARG A 91 1.40 -4.40 -11.70
CA ARG A 91 1.61 -3.89 -10.34
C ARG A 91 1.79 -2.37 -10.45
N HIS A 92 0.72 -1.63 -10.20
CA HIS A 92 0.78 -0.17 -10.13
C HIS A 92 1.04 0.25 -8.68
N ARG A 93 2.13 0.99 -8.48
CA ARG A 93 2.48 1.66 -7.22
C ARG A 93 2.07 3.12 -7.34
N ILE A 94 1.55 3.65 -6.25
CA ILE A 94 1.12 5.04 -6.17
C ILE A 94 1.86 5.77 -5.06
N SER A 95 2.55 6.84 -5.43
CA SER A 95 3.07 7.83 -4.50
C SER A 95 2.71 9.22 -5.03
N GLY A 96 1.55 9.74 -4.63
CA GLY A 96 1.12 11.10 -4.93
C GLY A 96 1.36 12.03 -3.72
N PRO A 97 1.88 13.26 -3.91
CA PRO A 97 1.99 14.24 -2.82
C PRO A 97 0.61 14.77 -2.41
N TYR A 98 0.31 14.71 -1.11
CA TYR A 98 -0.97 15.15 -0.54
C TYR A 98 -0.99 16.65 -0.20
N HIS A 99 -2.04 17.36 -0.62
CA HIS A 99 -2.30 18.77 -0.29
C HIS A 99 -3.61 18.94 0.53
N GLY A 100 -3.72 18.22 1.65
CA GLY A 100 -4.81 18.36 2.61
C GLY A 100 -4.33 18.19 4.05
N VAL A 101 -5.15 18.58 5.03
CA VAL A 101 -4.86 18.70 6.47
C VAL A 101 -4.06 17.51 7.06
N PRO A 102 -3.02 17.73 7.91
CA PRO A 102 -2.15 16.68 8.40
C PRO A 102 -2.87 15.73 9.38
N GLY A 103 -2.67 14.42 9.22
CA GLY A 103 -3.00 13.45 10.27
C GLY A 103 -3.37 12.05 9.78
N LYS A 104 -3.15 11.04 10.63
CA LYS A 104 -3.47 9.62 10.41
C LYS A 104 -4.93 9.41 9.91
N ALA A 105 -5.87 10.23 10.38
CA ALA A 105 -7.27 10.18 9.95
C ALA A 105 -7.48 10.52 8.45
N ALA A 106 -6.69 11.43 7.89
CA ALA A 106 -6.77 11.75 6.46
C ALA A 106 -6.22 10.60 5.61
N ALA A 107 -5.09 10.02 6.03
CA ALA A 107 -4.52 8.85 5.38
C ALA A 107 -5.49 7.66 5.38
N LEU A 108 -6.15 7.38 6.51
CA LEU A 108 -7.20 6.35 6.58
C LEU A 108 -8.33 6.59 5.58
N ARG A 109 -8.85 7.83 5.48
CA ARG A 109 -9.87 8.15 4.47
C ARG A 109 -9.38 7.90 3.05
N THR A 110 -8.13 8.23 2.76
CA THR A 110 -7.52 7.96 1.45
C THR A 110 -7.38 6.46 1.20
N PHE A 111 -6.93 5.68 2.18
CA PHE A 111 -6.83 4.21 2.03
C PHE A 111 -8.18 3.56 1.80
N PHE A 112 -9.22 3.96 2.55
CA PHE A 112 -10.56 3.41 2.35
C PHE A 112 -11.19 3.86 1.04
N ALA A 113 -10.97 5.10 0.60
CA ALA A 113 -11.43 5.56 -0.72
C ALA A 113 -10.70 4.80 -1.85
N ALA A 114 -9.40 4.54 -1.71
CA ALA A 114 -8.64 3.73 -2.65
C ALA A 114 -9.10 2.26 -2.64
N ALA A 115 -9.34 1.68 -1.46
CA ALA A 115 -9.85 0.33 -1.32
C ALA A 115 -11.24 0.17 -1.94
N ASP A 116 -12.13 1.14 -1.74
CA ASP A 116 -13.45 1.17 -2.37
C ASP A 116 -13.32 1.24 -3.90
N LEU A 117 -12.50 2.15 -4.43
CA LEU A 117 -12.27 2.26 -5.87
C LEU A 117 -11.70 0.97 -6.49
N LEU A 118 -10.75 0.33 -5.81
CA LEU A 118 -10.12 -0.91 -6.25
C LEU A 118 -10.93 -2.17 -5.86
N GLN A 119 -12.09 -2.01 -5.20
CA GLN A 119 -12.91 -3.12 -4.70
C GLN A 119 -12.10 -4.12 -3.85
N ALA A 120 -11.21 -3.61 -3.01
CA ALA A 120 -10.35 -4.42 -2.15
C ALA A 120 -11.17 -5.24 -1.15
N ARG A 121 -10.85 -6.53 -1.04
CA ARG A 121 -11.50 -7.45 -0.07
C ARG A 121 -10.91 -7.32 1.32
N ALA A 122 -9.64 -6.92 1.42
CA ALA A 122 -8.96 -6.68 2.68
C ALA A 122 -8.12 -5.40 2.63
N VAL A 123 -8.11 -4.67 3.74
CA VAL A 123 -7.27 -3.48 3.95
C VAL A 123 -6.46 -3.68 5.22
N VAL A 124 -5.13 -3.64 5.09
CA VAL A 124 -4.20 -3.66 6.23
C VAL A 124 -3.57 -2.27 6.34
N VAL A 125 -3.62 -1.66 7.52
CA VAL A 125 -2.95 -0.39 7.78
C VAL A 125 -1.80 -0.65 8.73
N LEU A 126 -0.58 -0.27 8.33
CA LEU A 126 0.62 -0.48 9.11
C LEU A 126 1.14 0.86 9.62
N ASP A 127 1.65 0.89 10.85
CA ASP A 127 2.38 2.05 11.35
C ASP A 127 3.85 1.95 10.90
N PRO A 128 4.40 2.97 10.21
CA PRO A 128 5.77 2.93 9.69
C PRO A 128 6.86 2.92 10.79
N GLU A 129 6.53 3.20 12.06
CA GLU A 129 7.49 3.17 13.17
C GLU A 129 7.64 1.78 13.81
N ILE A 130 6.76 0.82 13.49
CA ILE A 130 6.80 -0.50 14.09
C ILE A 130 7.91 -1.34 13.44
N ALA A 131 9.07 -1.36 14.08
CA ALA A 131 10.22 -2.15 13.65
C ALA A 131 9.97 -3.68 13.66
N SER A 132 8.96 -4.15 14.39
CA SER A 132 8.61 -5.58 14.50
C SER A 132 7.64 -6.07 13.42
N VAL A 133 7.32 -5.26 12.40
CA VAL A 133 6.50 -5.74 11.29
C VAL A 133 7.26 -6.83 10.54
N THR A 134 6.72 -8.03 10.56
CA THR A 134 7.22 -9.18 9.78
C THR A 134 6.25 -9.52 8.64
N PRO A 135 6.69 -10.22 7.59
CA PRO A 135 5.79 -10.69 6.53
C PRO A 135 4.59 -11.47 7.07
N GLU A 136 4.84 -12.35 8.04
CA GLU A 136 3.83 -13.19 8.67
C GLU A 136 2.78 -12.35 9.40
N SER A 137 3.18 -11.24 10.03
CA SER A 137 2.24 -10.32 10.68
C SER A 137 1.33 -9.62 9.67
N VAL A 138 1.84 -9.22 8.50
CA VAL A 138 1.03 -8.62 7.43
C VAL A 138 -0.02 -9.62 6.93
N VAL A 139 0.38 -10.89 6.76
CA VAL A 139 -0.51 -11.97 6.34
C VAL A 139 -1.55 -12.29 7.40
N ALA A 140 -1.16 -12.32 8.67
CA ALA A 140 -2.06 -12.58 9.78
C ALA A 140 -3.17 -11.52 9.89
N LEU A 141 -2.84 -10.26 9.59
CA LEU A 141 -3.82 -9.17 9.51
C LEU A 141 -4.73 -9.27 8.27
N ALA A 142 -4.16 -9.61 7.11
CA ALA A 142 -4.92 -9.65 5.85
C ALA A 142 -5.87 -10.85 5.72
N ARG A 143 -5.43 -12.03 6.18
CA ARG A 143 -6.12 -13.31 5.88
C ARG A 143 -7.54 -13.40 6.42
N PRO A 144 -7.84 -13.00 7.67
CA PRO A 144 -9.20 -13.11 8.19
C PRO A 144 -10.21 -12.35 7.34
N ALA A 145 -9.87 -11.13 6.91
CA ALA A 145 -10.70 -10.35 6.01
C ALA A 145 -10.79 -10.99 4.60
N LEU A 146 -9.67 -11.44 4.03
CA LEU A 146 -9.67 -12.13 2.73
C LEU A 146 -10.56 -13.38 2.72
N ARG A 147 -10.66 -14.10 3.83
CA ARG A 147 -11.45 -15.32 3.96
C ARG A 147 -12.89 -15.08 4.43
N GLY A 148 -13.25 -13.83 4.76
CA GLY A 148 -14.55 -13.52 5.36
C GLY A 148 -14.73 -14.10 6.77
N GLU A 149 -13.63 -14.34 7.49
CA GLU A 149 -13.62 -14.86 8.86
C GLU A 149 -13.75 -13.74 9.90
N ALA A 150 -13.31 -12.53 9.58
CA ALA A 150 -13.44 -11.35 10.44
C ALA A 150 -13.51 -10.06 9.63
N ASP A 151 -14.29 -9.09 10.11
CA ASP A 151 -14.38 -7.75 9.52
C ASP A 151 -13.27 -6.80 10.04
N PHE A 152 -12.65 -7.11 11.19
CA PHE A 152 -11.61 -6.29 11.81
C PHE A 152 -10.63 -7.12 12.65
N VAL A 153 -9.33 -6.80 12.56
CA VAL A 153 -8.21 -7.40 13.31
C VAL A 153 -7.21 -6.29 13.65
N SER A 154 -6.63 -6.30 14.86
CA SER A 154 -5.63 -5.31 15.33
C SER A 154 -4.47 -5.95 16.07
#